data_AF-A0A9P6AFL9-F1
#
_entry.id   AF-A0A9P6AFL9-F1
#
_cell.length_a   1.000
_cell.length_b   1.000
_cell.length_c   1.000
_cell.angle_alpha   90.00
_cell.angle_beta   90.00
_cell.angle_gamma   90.00
#
_symmetry.space_group_name_H-M   'P 1'
#
loop_
_entity.id
_entity.type
_entity.pdbx_description
1 polymer ?
#
loop_
_entity_poly.entity_id
_entity_poly.type
_entity_poly.pdbx_seq_one_letter_code
_entity_poly.pdbx_strand_id
1 'polypeptide(L)'
;MTLRTHTHILDSADVYGSSFFKESSPISGLGGWGDPNNDYTVSDGALSSGFALSYPVYHHLRRNWTIQPYIAIAAVVPSIFPDPYVLANSTFTPEKVRNLVNSHVGDYVGFQADIEGPNTCTAQCMS
;
A
#
# COMPACT_ATOMS: atom_id res chain seq x y z
N MET A 1 1.62 -20.87 -22.36
CA MET A 1 1.83 -19.60 -21.66
C MET A 1 0.50 -18.89 -21.60
N THR A 2 -0.28 -19.16 -20.55
CA THR A 2 -1.65 -18.63 -20.43
C THR A 2 -1.57 -17.23 -19.84
N LEU A 3 -1.80 -16.20 -20.66
CA LEU A 3 -1.96 -14.82 -20.20
C LEU A 3 -3.17 -14.76 -19.26
N ARG A 4 -2.88 -14.69 -17.96
CA ARG A 4 -3.90 -14.47 -16.93
C ARG A 4 -4.28 -12.99 -16.97
N THR A 5 -5.35 -12.66 -17.69
CA THR A 5 -6.05 -11.37 -17.60
C THR A 5 -6.77 -11.30 -16.25
N HIS A 6 -6.03 -11.09 -15.16
CA HIS A 6 -6.64 -10.76 -13.87
C HIS A 6 -7.01 -9.27 -13.91
N THR A 7 -8.28 -9.01 -13.66
CA THR A 7 -8.92 -7.70 -13.71
C THR A 7 -8.26 -6.73 -12.75
N HIS A 8 -7.43 -5.82 -13.27
CA HIS A 8 -6.80 -4.67 -12.59
C HIS A 8 -7.75 -3.81 -11.72
N ILE A 9 -9.06 -3.99 -11.89
CA ILE A 9 -10.11 -3.26 -11.16
C ILE A 9 -10.25 -3.77 -9.73
N LEU A 10 -10.07 -5.08 -9.50
CA LEU A 10 -10.21 -5.68 -8.16
C LEU A 10 -9.12 -5.22 -7.21
N ASP A 11 -7.91 -4.94 -7.70
CA ASP A 11 -6.77 -4.58 -6.84
C ASP A 11 -7.04 -3.31 -6.03
N SER A 12 -7.81 -2.37 -6.59
CA SER A 12 -8.32 -1.21 -5.86
C SER A 12 -9.70 -1.48 -5.25
N ALA A 13 -10.67 -2.01 -6.00
CA ALA A 13 -12.05 -2.15 -5.53
C ALA A 13 -12.21 -3.08 -4.30
N ASP A 14 -11.42 -4.16 -4.24
CA ASP A 14 -11.38 -5.11 -3.13
C ASP A 14 -9.94 -5.62 -2.94
N VAL A 15 -9.14 -4.77 -2.31
CA VAL A 15 -7.72 -5.03 -1.98
C VAL A 15 -7.57 -6.34 -1.21
N TYR A 16 -8.46 -6.57 -0.25
CA TYR A 16 -8.41 -7.74 0.61
C TYR A 16 -8.68 -9.03 -0.17
N GLY A 17 -9.65 -9.00 -1.10
CA GLY A 17 -10.00 -10.11 -1.98
C GLY A 17 -9.18 -10.20 -3.28
N SER A 18 -8.24 -9.29 -3.53
CA SER A 18 -7.39 -9.31 -4.73
C SER A 18 -6.60 -10.61 -4.84
N SER A 19 -6.38 -11.08 -6.07
CA SER A 19 -5.49 -12.21 -6.36
C SER A 19 -4.02 -11.93 -6.05
N PHE A 20 -3.63 -10.67 -5.91
CA PHE A 20 -2.26 -10.25 -5.66
C PHE A 20 -1.68 -10.86 -4.37
N PHE A 21 -2.50 -10.99 -3.33
CA PHE A 21 -2.12 -11.59 -2.04
C PHE A 21 -2.60 -13.04 -1.87
N LYS A 22 -2.93 -13.75 -2.96
CA LYS A 22 -3.41 -15.16 -2.89
C LYS A 22 -2.35 -16.19 -3.27
N GLU A 23 -1.18 -15.76 -3.72
CA GLU A 23 -0.10 -16.68 -4.10
C GLU A 23 0.75 -17.06 -2.88
N SER A 24 0.62 -18.31 -2.44
CA SER A 24 1.31 -18.88 -1.26
C SER A 24 2.64 -19.57 -1.60
N SER A 25 3.07 -19.53 -2.87
CA SER A 25 4.32 -20.13 -3.34
C SER A 25 5.51 -19.60 -2.53
N PRO A 26 6.35 -20.48 -1.93
CA PRO A 26 7.51 -20.06 -1.14
C PRO A 26 8.66 -19.49 -2.00
N ILE A 27 8.52 -19.46 -3.32
CA ILE A 27 9.54 -18.98 -4.26
C ILE A 27 9.12 -17.65 -4.90
N SER A 28 7.83 -17.50 -5.24
CA SER A 28 7.32 -16.38 -6.05
C SER A 28 6.18 -15.61 -5.41
N GLY A 29 5.50 -16.21 -4.43
CA GLY A 29 4.33 -15.61 -3.80
C GLY A 29 4.72 -14.52 -2.81
N LEU A 30 3.98 -13.41 -2.78
CA LEU A 30 4.20 -12.35 -1.78
C LEU A 30 3.69 -12.73 -0.38
N GLY A 31 2.92 -13.81 -0.29
CA GLY A 31 2.19 -14.19 0.92
C GLY A 31 0.90 -13.38 1.09
N GLY A 32 -0.02 -13.94 1.87
CA GLY A 32 -1.32 -13.37 2.14
C GLY A 32 -1.33 -12.35 3.28
N TRP A 33 -2.51 -12.23 3.87
CA TRP A 33 -2.77 -11.41 5.05
C TRP A 33 -2.23 -12.06 6.32
N GLY A 34 -1.92 -11.23 7.30
CA GLY A 34 -1.42 -11.69 8.59
C GLY A 34 -2.47 -12.40 9.43
N ASP A 35 -2.04 -13.37 10.24
CA ASP A 35 -2.91 -14.02 11.23
C ASP A 35 -3.14 -13.10 12.44
N PRO A 36 -4.37 -12.65 12.72
CA PRO A 36 -4.67 -11.81 13.88
C PRO A 36 -4.33 -12.47 15.23
N ASN A 37 -4.27 -13.80 15.29
CA ASN A 37 -3.89 -14.55 16.50
C ASN A 37 -2.38 -14.68 16.69
N ASN A 38 -1.60 -14.26 15.68
CA ASN A 38 -0.15 -14.29 15.68
C ASN A 38 0.43 -12.94 15.26
N ASP A 39 -0.08 -11.86 15.88
CA ASP A 39 0.42 -10.49 15.68
C ASP A 39 0.46 -10.05 14.21
N TYR A 40 -0.55 -10.49 13.45
CA TYR A 40 -0.67 -10.26 12.00
C TYR A 40 0.55 -10.72 11.20
N THR A 41 1.27 -11.73 11.66
CA THR A 41 2.41 -12.32 10.96
C THR A 41 1.94 -13.03 9.69
N VAL A 42 2.63 -12.79 8.58
CA VAL A 42 2.40 -13.47 7.31
C VAL A 42 2.98 -14.88 7.37
N SER A 43 2.14 -15.90 7.16
CA SER A 43 2.52 -17.31 7.33
C SER A 43 2.84 -18.05 6.04
N ASP A 44 2.59 -17.47 4.87
CA ASP A 44 2.78 -18.10 3.56
C ASP A 44 3.49 -17.20 2.54
N GLY A 45 3.78 -17.76 1.36
CA GLY A 45 4.57 -17.07 0.32
C GLY A 45 6.07 -17.08 0.61
N ALA A 46 6.83 -16.49 -0.31
CA ALA A 46 8.29 -16.38 -0.23
C ALA A 46 8.75 -15.46 0.91
N LEU A 47 7.86 -14.60 1.41
CA LEU A 47 8.16 -13.63 2.48
C LEU A 47 7.79 -14.12 3.88
N SER A 48 7.22 -15.33 4.04
CA SER A 48 6.93 -15.87 5.38
C SER A 48 8.12 -16.57 6.03
N SER A 49 9.00 -17.16 5.22
CA SER A 49 10.15 -17.93 5.69
C SER A 49 11.45 -17.27 5.26
N GLY A 50 12.29 -16.88 6.22
CA GLY A 50 13.62 -16.31 5.97
C GLY A 50 13.65 -14.81 5.66
N PHE A 51 12.50 -14.19 5.38
CA PHE A 51 12.38 -12.73 5.33
C PHE A 51 12.07 -12.19 6.73
N ALA A 52 13.09 -11.61 7.37
CA ALA A 52 12.97 -11.03 8.70
C ALA A 52 13.39 -9.56 8.71
N LEU A 53 12.62 -8.76 9.44
CA LEU A 53 12.85 -7.34 9.61
C LEU A 53 13.56 -7.13 10.95
N SER A 54 14.82 -6.70 10.91
CA SER A 54 15.69 -6.63 12.10
C SER A 54 15.56 -5.33 12.89
N TYR A 55 15.02 -4.25 12.31
CA TYR A 55 14.91 -2.94 12.94
C TYR A 55 13.44 -2.52 13.17
N PRO A 56 13.11 -1.87 14.30
CA PRO A 56 13.95 -1.64 15.49
C PRO A 56 14.13 -2.90 16.36
N VAL A 57 13.27 -3.91 16.18
CA VAL A 57 13.32 -5.21 16.86
C VAL A 57 13.10 -6.30 15.82
N TYR A 58 13.78 -7.45 15.94
CA TYR A 58 13.59 -8.57 15.03
C TYR A 58 12.14 -9.07 15.05
N HIS A 59 11.50 -9.13 13.88
CA HIS A 59 10.18 -9.73 13.68
C HIS A 59 9.98 -10.22 12.24
N HIS A 60 8.99 -11.09 12.05
CA HIS A 60 8.54 -11.49 10.72
C HIS A 60 7.67 -10.39 10.09
N LEU A 61 7.49 -10.44 8.76
CA LEU A 61 6.62 -9.52 8.06
C LEU A 61 5.19 -9.59 8.61
N ARG A 62 4.62 -8.42 8.92
CA ARG A 62 3.24 -8.28 9.39
C ARG A 62 2.40 -7.56 8.36
N ARG A 63 1.15 -8.00 8.16
CA ARG A 63 0.19 -7.33 7.29
C ARG A 63 -1.19 -7.30 7.91
N ASN A 64 -1.64 -6.10 8.25
CA ASN A 64 -3.00 -5.84 8.71
C ASN A 64 -3.62 -4.76 7.82
N TRP A 65 -4.51 -5.16 6.91
CA TRP A 65 -5.19 -4.22 6.03
C TRP A 65 -6.44 -3.66 6.70
N THR A 66 -6.58 -2.34 6.64
CA THR A 66 -7.79 -1.63 7.02
C THR A 66 -8.11 -0.59 5.96
N ILE A 67 -9.40 -0.34 5.73
CA ILE A 67 -9.84 0.59 4.68
C ILE A 67 -9.48 2.05 4.98
N GLN A 68 -9.26 2.39 6.26
CA GLN A 68 -8.88 3.72 6.72
C GLN A 68 -7.68 3.59 7.69
N PRO A 69 -6.47 3.34 7.17
CA PRO A 69 -5.32 2.99 8.01
C PRO A 69 -4.83 4.14 8.88
N TYR A 70 -5.18 5.38 8.53
CA TYR A 70 -4.61 6.57 9.16
C TYR A 70 -5.44 7.17 10.30
N ILE A 71 -6.66 6.70 10.57
CA ILE A 71 -7.53 7.26 11.63
C ILE A 71 -6.83 7.25 12.99
N ALA A 72 -6.23 6.11 13.37
CA ALA A 72 -5.58 5.98 14.67
C ALA A 72 -4.30 6.83 14.79
N ILE A 73 -3.48 6.88 13.73
CA ILE A 73 -2.19 7.59 13.76
C ILE A 73 -2.36 9.11 13.60
N ALA A 74 -3.40 9.57 12.90
CA ALA A 74 -3.71 10.99 12.77
C ALA A 74 -4.07 11.67 14.10
N ALA A 75 -4.56 10.90 15.09
CA ALA A 75 -4.74 11.41 16.45
C ALA A 75 -3.40 11.74 17.15
N VAL A 76 -2.29 11.14 16.70
CA VAL A 76 -0.95 11.32 17.27
C VAL A 76 -0.12 12.32 16.44
N VAL A 77 -0.23 12.27 15.11
CA VAL A 77 0.54 13.11 14.16
C VAL A 77 -0.37 13.71 13.07
N PRO A 78 -1.28 14.63 13.43
CA PRO A 78 -2.28 15.16 12.50
C PRO A 78 -1.69 15.94 11.32
N SER A 79 -0.48 16.50 11.46
CA SER A 79 0.18 17.29 10.40
C SER A 79 0.61 16.45 9.18
N ILE A 80 0.82 15.14 9.36
CA ILE A 80 1.26 14.22 8.30
C ILE A 80 0.05 13.60 7.58
N PHE A 81 -1.08 13.50 8.28
CA PHE A 81 -2.31 12.88 7.78
C PHE A 81 -3.48 13.88 7.83
N PRO A 82 -3.52 14.87 6.92
CA PRO A 82 -4.51 15.96 6.98
C PRO A 82 -5.94 15.49 6.74
N ASP A 83 -6.13 14.37 6.01
CA ASP A 83 -7.43 13.75 5.80
C ASP A 83 -7.36 12.23 6.10
N PRO A 84 -7.53 11.83 7.37
CA PRO A 84 -7.39 10.43 7.77
C PRO A 84 -8.61 9.57 7.44
N TYR A 85 -9.71 10.18 7.00
CA TYR A 85 -10.95 9.49 6.70
C TYR A 85 -11.04 9.02 5.24
N VAL A 86 -10.06 9.37 4.41
CA VAL A 86 -9.97 8.88 3.02
C VAL A 86 -9.95 7.36 3.00
N LEU A 87 -10.82 6.78 2.18
CA LEU A 87 -10.84 5.34 1.93
C LEU A 87 -9.60 4.97 1.10
N ALA A 88 -8.77 4.07 1.61
CA ALA A 88 -7.53 3.68 0.95
C ALA A 88 -7.76 3.13 -0.47
N ASN A 89 -8.83 2.36 -0.69
CA ASN A 89 -9.17 1.84 -2.02
C ASN A 89 -9.48 2.92 -3.07
N SER A 90 -9.81 4.15 -2.65
CA SER A 90 -10.12 5.25 -3.56
C SER A 90 -8.89 6.01 -4.04
N THR A 91 -7.72 5.80 -3.43
CA THR A 91 -6.51 6.58 -3.69
C THR A 91 -5.65 6.02 -4.81
N PHE A 92 -5.76 4.72 -5.12
CA PHE A 92 -4.94 4.02 -6.11
C PHE A 92 -5.78 3.31 -7.18
N THR A 93 -6.93 3.89 -7.55
CA THR A 93 -7.73 3.38 -8.67
C THR A 93 -6.94 3.47 -9.99
N PRO A 94 -7.28 2.65 -11.01
CA PRO A 94 -6.62 2.74 -12.31
C PRO A 94 -6.65 4.14 -12.94
N GLU A 95 -7.71 4.91 -12.68
CA GLU A 95 -7.81 6.31 -13.10
C GLU A 95 -6.83 7.22 -12.36
N LYS A 96 -6.75 7.09 -11.02
CA LYS A 96 -5.80 7.87 -10.20
C LYS A 96 -4.36 7.59 -10.60
N VAL A 97 -3.99 6.31 -10.77
CA VAL A 97 -2.65 5.90 -11.22
C VAL A 97 -2.35 6.43 -12.61
N ARG A 98 -3.32 6.34 -13.55
CA ARG A 98 -3.15 6.89 -14.91
C ARG A 98 -2.97 8.39 -14.90
N ASN A 99 -3.71 9.11 -14.06
CA ASN A 99 -3.56 10.55 -13.93
C ASN A 99 -2.18 10.89 -13.36
N LEU A 100 -1.77 10.26 -12.25
CA LEU A 100 -0.45 10.43 -11.63
C LEU A 100 0.71 10.25 -12.61
N VAL A 101 0.68 9.20 -13.45
CA VAL A 101 1.77 8.93 -14.41
C VAL A 101 1.79 9.93 -15.57
N ASN A 102 0.63 10.41 -16.02
CA ASN A 102 0.53 11.22 -17.23
C ASN A 102 0.52 12.74 -16.96
N SER A 103 0.22 13.20 -15.74
CA SER A 103 0.07 14.63 -15.43
C SER A 103 1.39 15.35 -15.17
N HIS A 104 2.48 14.62 -14.93
CA HIS A 104 3.75 15.17 -14.42
C HIS A 104 4.93 15.01 -15.39
N VAL A 105 4.69 15.10 -16.70
CA VAL A 105 5.74 14.92 -17.72
C VAL A 105 6.79 16.03 -17.59
N GLY A 106 7.99 15.67 -17.12
CA GLY A 106 9.09 16.62 -16.89
C GLY A 106 9.06 17.31 -15.53
N ASP A 107 8.06 17.03 -14.68
CA ASP A 107 7.96 17.55 -13.32
C ASP A 107 8.12 16.42 -12.29
N TYR A 108 9.37 16.11 -11.97
CA TYR A 108 9.67 15.10 -10.94
C TYR A 108 9.16 15.51 -9.55
N VAL A 109 9.19 16.80 -9.22
CA VAL A 109 8.81 17.28 -7.88
C VAL A 109 7.30 17.17 -7.69
N GLY A 110 6.52 17.58 -8.69
CA GLY A 110 5.06 17.39 -8.71
C GLY A 110 4.66 15.91 -8.64
N PHE A 111 5.34 15.04 -9.41
CA PHE A 111 5.12 13.60 -9.33
C PHE A 111 5.41 13.04 -7.92
N GLN A 112 6.54 13.42 -7.32
CA GLN A 112 6.92 12.97 -5.97
C GLN A 112 5.90 13.43 -4.92
N ALA A 113 5.43 14.68 -5.02
CA ALA A 113 4.43 15.21 -4.10
C ALA A 113 3.10 14.43 -4.18
N ASP A 114 2.64 14.11 -5.39
CA ASP A 114 1.38 13.39 -5.57
C ASP A 114 1.48 11.89 -5.20
N ILE A 115 2.64 11.24 -5.36
CA ILE A 115 2.82 9.82 -4.99
C ILE A 115 3.00 9.62 -3.48
N GLU A 116 3.68 10.53 -2.79
CA GLU A 116 3.95 10.42 -1.35
C GLU A 116 2.73 10.79 -0.49
N GLY A 117 1.79 11.54 -1.05
CA GLY A 117 0.45 11.67 -0.48
C GLY A 117 0.40 12.36 0.88
N PRO A 118 0.95 13.58 0.99
CA PRO A 118 0.22 14.62 1.68
C PRO A 118 -0.05 15.78 0.73
N ASN A 119 -1.26 16.32 0.77
CA ASN A 119 -1.65 17.58 0.13
C ASN A 119 -0.86 18.81 0.68
N THR A 120 0.35 18.63 1.21
CA THR A 120 1.20 19.65 1.84
C THR A 120 1.95 20.52 0.84
N CYS A 121 2.15 20.10 -0.40
CA CYS A 121 2.80 20.93 -1.42
C CYS A 121 1.78 21.67 -2.29
N THR A 122 0.93 22.51 -1.71
CA THR A 122 0.15 23.50 -2.49
C THR A 122 0.67 24.94 -2.36
N ALA A 123 1.66 25.21 -1.47
CA ALA A 123 2.24 26.56 -1.38
C ALA A 123 3.71 26.67 -0.90
N GLN A 124 4.33 25.64 -0.31
CA GLN A 124 5.64 25.79 0.37
C GLN A 124 6.82 25.03 -0.26
N CYS A 125 6.62 24.32 -1.37
CA CYS A 125 7.67 23.53 -2.01
C CYS A 125 8.32 24.22 -3.23
N MET A 126 7.99 25.50 -3.45
CA MET A 126 8.52 26.32 -4.56
C MET A 126 9.42 27.48 -4.08
N SER A 127 10.02 27.39 -2.89
CA SER A 127 11.03 28.35 -2.41
C SER A 127 12.40 27.71 -2.27
#